data_AF-A0A4Q7AMJ5-F1
#
_entry.id   AF-A0A4Q7AMJ5-F1
#
_cell.length_a   1.000
_cell.length_b   1.000
_cell.length_c   1.000
_cell.angle_alpha   90.00
_cell.angle_beta   90.00
_cell.angle_gamma   90.00
#
_symmetry.space_group_name_H-M   'P 1'
#
loop_
_entity.id
_entity.type
_entity.pdbx_description
1 polymer ?
#
loop_
_entity_poly.entity_id
_entity_poly.type
_entity_poly.pdbx_seq_one_letter_code
_entity_poly.pdbx_strand_id
1 'polypeptide(L)'
;MDSIEFLSFSKKIISLSPLSEIDFRQAVSRSYYCAFHQVNEKAISLGIPVNAYKGGTHRSLRETLIALRPANNKLKGIAFKLNNFHILRVESDYKLDVEVTDKTANVAIQMCEKIINDLDGIHSL
;
A
#
# COMPACT_ATOMS: atom_id res chain seq x y z
N MET A 1 -10.24 13.53 3.72
CA MET A 1 -8.99 13.11 4.39
C MET A 1 -8.06 12.67 3.29
N ASP A 2 -6.89 13.29 3.20
CA ASP A 2 -5.88 12.90 2.21
C ASP A 2 -5.25 11.58 2.66
N SER A 3 -5.14 10.59 1.77
CA SER A 3 -4.54 9.30 2.11
C SER A 3 -3.05 9.41 2.46
N ILE A 4 -2.38 10.50 2.09
CA ILE A 4 -1.01 10.84 2.55
C ILE A 4 -0.94 11.03 4.08
N GLU A 5 -2.04 11.44 4.73
CA GLU A 5 -2.08 11.59 6.19
C GLU A 5 -1.74 10.27 6.92
N PHE A 6 -2.05 9.12 6.33
CA PHE A 6 -1.68 7.82 6.88
C PHE A 6 -0.16 7.58 6.91
N LEU A 7 0.56 7.99 5.87
CA LEU A 7 2.02 7.89 5.82
C LEU A 7 2.66 8.86 6.81
N SER A 8 2.16 10.10 6.87
CA SER A 8 2.61 11.10 7.86
C SER A 8 2.41 10.60 9.29
N PHE A 9 1.28 9.98 9.59
CA PHE A 9 1.02 9.35 10.88
C PHE A 9 1.98 8.20 11.18
N SER A 10 2.25 7.33 10.20
CA SER A 10 3.18 6.21 10.36
C SER A 10 4.58 6.70 10.73
N LYS A 11 5.09 7.68 9.98
CA LYS A 11 6.39 8.34 10.25
C LYS A 11 6.43 9.02 11.63
N LYS A 12 5.33 9.67 12.02
CA LYS A 12 5.21 10.29 13.34
C LYS A 12 5.33 9.25 14.44
N ILE A 13 4.58 8.15 14.37
CA ILE A 13 4.59 7.11 15.41
C ILE A 13 5.99 6.52 15.58
N ILE A 14 6.66 6.13 14.49
CA ILE A 14 7.99 5.50 14.61
C ILE A 14 9.08 6.46 15.09
N SER A 15 8.80 7.76 15.15
CA SER A 15 9.71 8.76 15.74
C SER A 15 9.53 8.95 17.24
N LEU A 16 8.50 8.36 17.84
CA LEU A 16 8.24 8.42 19.27
C LEU A 16 9.21 7.51 20.05
N SER A 17 9.27 7.71 21.36
CA SER A 17 10.01 6.83 22.27
C SER A 17 9.35 6.82 23.67
N PRO A 18 9.23 5.66 24.33
CA PRO A 18 9.59 4.32 23.84
C PRO A 18 8.62 3.83 22.76
N LEU A 19 9.08 2.90 21.91
CA LEU A 19 8.24 2.21 20.92
C LEU A 19 7.94 0.78 21.38
N SER A 20 6.79 0.29 20.96
CA SER A 20 6.32 -1.06 21.20
C SER A 20 5.82 -1.71 19.91
N GLU A 21 5.59 -3.01 19.94
CA GLU A 21 5.10 -3.75 18.79
C GLU A 21 3.78 -3.19 18.23
N ILE A 22 2.89 -2.67 19.08
CA ILE A 22 1.64 -2.07 18.61
C ILE A 22 1.89 -0.84 17.73
N ASP A 23 2.92 -0.04 18.05
CA ASP A 23 3.32 1.13 17.26
C ASP A 23 3.82 0.71 15.88
N PHE A 24 4.63 -0.35 15.83
CA PHE A 24 5.13 -0.92 14.57
C PHE A 24 3.99 -1.49 13.71
N ARG A 25 3.05 -2.22 14.32
CA ARG A 25 1.86 -2.75 13.63
C ARG A 25 1.00 -1.64 13.05
N GLN A 26 0.77 -0.56 13.81
CA GLN A 26 0.05 0.60 13.31
C GLN A 26 0.77 1.26 12.12
N ALA A 27 2.09 1.44 12.20
CA ALA A 27 2.87 2.01 11.10
C ALA A 27 2.76 1.17 9.81
N VAL A 28 2.81 -0.16 9.90
CA VAL A 28 2.60 -1.06 8.75
C VAL A 28 1.20 -0.87 8.17
N SER A 29 0.18 -0.94 9.03
CA SER A 29 -1.23 -0.87 8.60
C SER A 29 -1.54 0.45 7.90
N ARG A 30 -1.14 1.59 8.49
CA ARG A 30 -1.40 2.91 7.90
C ARG A 30 -0.60 3.16 6.63
N SER A 31 0.66 2.73 6.58
CA SER A 31 1.46 2.82 5.35
C SER A 31 0.83 2.01 4.20
N TYR A 32 0.28 0.82 4.48
CA TYR A 32 -0.45 0.05 3.46
C TYR A 32 -1.72 0.79 2.97
N TYR A 33 -2.52 1.33 3.89
CA TYR A 33 -3.74 2.06 3.51
C TYR A 33 -3.42 3.29 2.65
N CYS A 34 -2.36 4.04 2.98
CA CYS A 34 -1.85 5.12 2.13
C CYS A 34 -1.59 4.63 0.71
N ALA A 35 -0.73 3.62 0.56
CA ALA A 35 -0.35 3.07 -0.73
C ALA A 35 -1.57 2.55 -1.52
N PHE A 36 -2.49 1.85 -0.87
CA PHE A 36 -3.71 1.35 -1.50
C PHE A 36 -4.57 2.48 -2.08
N HIS A 37 -4.83 3.53 -1.29
CA HIS A 37 -5.65 4.65 -1.73
C HIS A 37 -4.98 5.45 -2.85
N GLN A 38 -3.68 5.72 -2.75
CA GLN A 38 -2.92 6.40 -3.81
C GLN A 38 -2.95 5.63 -5.13
N VAL A 39 -2.77 4.31 -5.10
CA VAL A 39 -2.87 3.45 -6.29
C VAL A 39 -4.30 3.46 -6.85
N ASN A 40 -5.31 3.40 -5.99
CA ASN A 40 -6.71 3.42 -6.41
C ASN A 40 -7.09 4.76 -7.07
N GLU A 41 -6.69 5.88 -6.47
CA GLU A 41 -6.90 7.23 -7.00
C GLU A 41 -6.22 7.42 -8.35
N LYS A 42 -4.96 6.96 -8.49
CA LYS A 42 -4.26 6.98 -9.79
C LYS A 42 -4.97 6.12 -10.84
N ALA A 43 -5.45 4.93 -10.47
CA ALA A 43 -6.18 4.07 -11.40
C ALA A 43 -7.47 4.75 -11.89
N ILE A 44 -8.22 5.38 -10.99
CA ILE A 44 -9.43 6.16 -11.32
C ILE A 44 -9.08 7.34 -12.25
N SER A 45 -8.01 8.09 -11.96
CA SER A 45 -7.63 9.24 -12.78
C SER A 45 -7.14 8.86 -14.18
N LEU A 46 -6.64 7.64 -14.35
CA LEU A 46 -6.31 7.04 -15.65
C LEU A 46 -7.53 6.43 -16.36
N GLY A 47 -8.74 6.50 -15.77
CA GLY A 47 -9.95 5.92 -16.35
C GLY A 47 -10.03 4.39 -16.27
N ILE A 48 -9.23 3.76 -15.40
CA ILE A 48 -9.26 2.30 -15.20
C ILE A 48 -10.48 1.94 -14.34
N PRO A 49 -11.33 0.99 -14.77
CA PRO A 49 -12.51 0.58 -14.01
C PRO A 49 -12.09 -0.26 -12.81
N VAL A 50 -11.68 0.40 -11.73
CA VAL A 50 -11.50 -0.22 -10.42
C VAL A 50 -12.86 -0.74 -9.94
N ASN A 51 -12.94 -2.00 -9.51
CA ASN A 51 -14.17 -2.78 -9.21
C ASN A 51 -14.77 -3.61 -10.37
N ALA A 52 -14.08 -3.77 -11.51
CA ALA A 52 -14.56 -4.67 -12.57
C ALA A 52 -14.64 -6.16 -12.15
N TYR A 53 -13.92 -6.56 -11.09
CA TYR A 53 -13.91 -7.95 -10.59
C TYR A 53 -14.73 -8.11 -9.31
N LYS A 54 -15.58 -9.15 -9.25
CA LYS A 54 -16.31 -9.57 -8.05
C LYS A 54 -15.32 -10.18 -7.03
N GLY A 55 -15.09 -9.49 -5.91
CA GLY A 55 -14.17 -9.94 -4.85
C GLY A 55 -13.84 -8.85 -3.83
N GLY A 56 -12.95 -9.13 -2.88
CA GLY A 56 -12.49 -8.14 -1.90
C GLY A 56 -11.78 -6.96 -2.57
N THR A 57 -12.12 -5.73 -2.18
CA THR A 57 -11.72 -4.47 -2.83
C THR A 57 -10.22 -4.36 -3.09
N HIS A 58 -9.38 -4.83 -2.16
CA HIS A 58 -7.92 -4.80 -2.29
C HIS A 58 -7.38 -5.73 -3.39
N ARG A 59 -7.97 -6.92 -3.55
CA ARG A 59 -7.56 -7.88 -4.58
C ARG A 59 -8.02 -7.42 -5.97
N SER A 60 -9.26 -6.93 -6.06
CA SER A 60 -9.87 -6.45 -7.30
C SER A 60 -9.03 -5.37 -7.99
N LEU A 61 -8.51 -4.39 -7.23
CA LEU A 61 -7.60 -3.35 -7.76
C LEU A 61 -6.35 -3.96 -8.38
N ARG A 62 -5.65 -4.86 -7.67
CA ARG A 62 -4.41 -5.47 -8.15
C ARG A 62 -4.63 -6.31 -9.41
N GLU A 63 -5.68 -7.13 -9.42
CA GLU A 63 -6.02 -7.95 -10.58
C GLU A 63 -6.38 -7.10 -11.79
N THR A 64 -7.09 -5.99 -11.58
CA THR A 64 -7.40 -5.02 -12.64
C THR A 64 -6.12 -4.46 -13.28
N LEU A 65 -5.16 -4.01 -12.46
CA LEU A 65 -3.89 -3.47 -12.96
C LEU A 65 -3.02 -4.53 -13.67
N ILE A 66 -3.05 -5.78 -13.20
CA ILE A 66 -2.31 -6.90 -13.84
C ILE A 66 -2.95 -7.29 -15.18
N ALA A 67 -4.28 -7.28 -15.25
CA ALA A 67 -5.05 -7.70 -16.41
C ALA A 67 -5.28 -6.60 -17.46
N LEU A 68 -4.88 -5.36 -17.17
CA LEU A 68 -5.07 -4.18 -18.04
C LEU A 68 -4.60 -4.43 -19.49
N ARG A 69 -5.37 -3.93 -20.46
CA ARG A 69 -5.06 -3.99 -21.89
C ARG A 69 -5.26 -2.60 -22.53
N PRO A 70 -4.27 -2.07 -23.29
CA PRO A 70 -2.91 -2.61 -23.47
C PRO A 70 -2.16 -2.70 -22.13
N ALA A 71 -1.16 -3.59 -22.05
CA ALA A 71 -0.46 -3.85 -20.80
C ALA A 71 0.45 -2.67 -20.44
N ASN A 72 0.37 -2.21 -19.19
CA ASN A 72 1.27 -1.20 -18.64
C ASN A 72 2.17 -1.85 -17.58
N ASN A 73 3.44 -2.06 -17.93
CA ASN A 73 4.40 -2.78 -17.07
C ASN A 73 4.67 -2.07 -15.74
N LYS A 74 4.57 -0.74 -15.69
CA LYS A 74 4.73 0.03 -14.44
C LYS A 74 3.57 -0.25 -13.49
N LEU A 75 2.33 -0.15 -13.97
CA LEU A 75 1.14 -0.46 -13.17
C LEU A 75 1.11 -1.92 -12.71
N LYS A 76 1.51 -2.86 -13.58
CA LYS A 76 1.66 -4.27 -13.22
C LYS A 76 2.70 -4.47 -12.12
N GLY A 77 3.85 -3.80 -12.22
CA GLY A 77 4.88 -3.82 -11.19
C GLY A 77 4.40 -3.27 -9.85
N ILE A 78 3.63 -2.17 -9.86
CA ILE A 78 3.01 -1.60 -8.66
C ILE A 78 2.01 -2.57 -8.04
N ALA A 79 1.19 -3.26 -8.85
CA ALA A 79 0.25 -4.26 -8.37
C ALA A 79 0.93 -5.40 -7.60
N PHE A 80 2.09 -5.88 -8.05
CA PHE A 80 2.86 -6.88 -7.31
C PHE A 80 3.43 -6.34 -6.00
N LYS A 81 3.96 -5.11 -5.98
CA LYS A 81 4.41 -4.46 -4.74
C LYS A 81 3.26 -4.34 -3.73
N LEU A 82 2.10 -3.88 -4.20
CA LEU A 82 0.91 -3.73 -3.37
C LEU A 82 0.40 -5.08 -2.84
N ASN A 83 0.60 -6.18 -3.59
CA ASN A 83 0.26 -7.52 -3.10
C ASN A 83 1.15 -7.94 -1.92
N ASN A 84 2.47 -7.79 -2.06
CA ASN A 84 3.41 -8.10 -0.97
C ASN A 84 3.14 -7.21 0.25
N PHE A 85 2.81 -5.95 0.01
CA PHE A 85 2.47 -5.02 1.09
C PHE A 85 1.17 -5.42 1.81
N HIS A 86 0.17 -5.88 1.06
CA HIS A 86 -1.07 -6.40 1.65
C HIS A 86 -0.83 -7.63 2.54
N ILE A 87 0.07 -8.54 2.14
CA ILE A 87 0.45 -9.70 2.97
C ILE A 87 1.03 -9.22 4.30
N LEU A 88 2.00 -8.30 4.24
CA LEU A 88 2.63 -7.74 5.43
C LEU A 88 1.62 -7.05 6.37
N ARG A 89 0.66 -6.33 5.79
CA ARG A 89 -0.44 -5.70 6.54
C ARG A 89 -1.35 -6.75 7.18
N VAL A 90 -1.67 -7.85 6.49
CA VAL A 90 -2.50 -8.93 7.05
C VAL A 90 -1.79 -9.61 8.22
N GLU A 91 -0.48 -9.85 8.11
CA GLU A 91 0.32 -10.37 9.22
C GLU A 91 0.31 -9.41 10.42
N SER A 92 0.54 -8.12 10.15
CA SER A 92 0.60 -7.10 11.21
C SER A 92 -0.74 -6.87 11.92
N ASP A 93 -1.86 -6.93 11.20
CA ASP A 93 -3.18 -6.65 11.76
C ASP A 93 -3.83 -7.87 12.42
N TYR A 94 -3.55 -9.09 11.94
CA TYR A 94 -4.33 -10.27 12.31
C TYR A 94 -3.52 -11.44 12.87
N LYS A 95 -2.19 -11.45 12.75
CA LYS A 95 -1.33 -12.55 13.22
C LYS A 95 -0.59 -12.12 14.48
N LEU A 96 -1.14 -12.49 15.63
CA LEU A 96 -0.57 -12.18 16.96
C LEU A 96 0.63 -13.06 17.30
N ASP A 97 0.81 -14.17 16.59
CA ASP A 97 1.93 -15.11 16.69
C ASP A 97 3.16 -14.68 15.86
N VAL A 98 3.02 -13.65 15.03
CA VAL A 98 4.10 -13.10 14.21
C VAL A 98 4.60 -11.81 14.84
N GLU A 99 5.87 -11.75 15.24
CA GLU A 99 6.48 -10.53 15.77
C GLU A 99 6.62 -9.45 14.68
N VAL A 100 6.15 -8.24 14.97
CA VAL A 100 6.34 -7.06 14.12
C VAL A 100 7.35 -6.13 14.78
N THR A 101 8.43 -5.84 14.07
CA THR A 101 9.58 -5.09 14.61
C THR A 101 9.68 -3.69 14.01
N ASP A 102 10.54 -2.85 14.59
CA ASP A 102 10.94 -1.56 14.01
C ASP A 102 11.42 -1.70 12.55
N LYS A 103 12.19 -2.74 12.25
CA LYS A 103 12.63 -3.04 10.88
C LYS A 103 11.43 -3.29 9.96
N THR A 104 10.43 -4.03 10.42
CA THR A 104 9.20 -4.29 9.67
C THR A 104 8.44 -3.00 9.36
N ALA A 105 8.29 -2.12 10.37
CA ALA A 105 7.64 -0.83 10.20
C ALA A 105 8.37 0.09 9.21
N ASN A 106 9.70 0.17 9.30
CA ASN A 106 10.51 0.97 8.38
C ASN A 106 10.43 0.45 6.94
N VAL A 107 10.46 -0.88 6.74
CA VAL A 107 10.25 -1.49 5.42
C VAL A 107 8.87 -1.12 4.85
N ALA A 108 7.81 -1.14 5.67
CA ALA A 108 6.47 -0.76 5.23
C ALA A 108 6.40 0.72 4.78
N ILE A 109 7.01 1.63 5.55
CA ILE A 109 7.07 3.06 5.19
C ILE A 109 7.81 3.24 3.86
N GLN A 110 8.97 2.61 3.70
CA GLN A 110 9.75 2.67 2.44
C GLN A 110 8.99 2.08 1.25
N MET A 111 8.26 0.98 1.45
CA MET A 111 7.40 0.40 0.41
C MET A 111 6.29 1.37 -0.02
N CYS A 112 5.67 2.06 0.93
CA CYS A 112 4.66 3.09 0.65
C CYS A 112 5.25 4.23 -0.17
N GLU A 113 6.36 4.81 0.27
CA GLU A 113 7.06 5.88 -0.45
C GLU A 113 7.47 5.46 -1.86
N LYS A 114 7.99 4.24 -2.01
CA LYS A 114 8.39 3.70 -3.32
C LYS A 114 7.20 3.57 -4.27
N ILE A 115 6.04 3.13 -3.78
CA ILE A 115 4.81 3.04 -4.57
C ILE A 115 4.37 4.44 -5.01
N ILE A 116 4.34 5.41 -4.10
CA ILE A 116 3.98 6.81 -4.42
C ILE A 116 4.91 7.36 -5.51
N ASN A 117 6.22 7.24 -5.33
CA ASN A 117 7.20 7.69 -6.32
C ASN A 117 7.04 6.97 -7.68
N ASP A 118 6.69 5.68 -7.68
CA ASP A 118 6.42 4.94 -8.93
C ASP A 118 5.15 5.43 -9.64
N LEU A 119 4.14 5.93 -8.90
CA LEU A 119 2.91 6.51 -9.45
C LEU A 119 3.13 7.89 -10.07
N ASP A 120 4.07 8.68 -9.54
CA ASP A 120 4.40 10.01 -10.07
C ASP A 120 4.92 9.93 -11.50
N GLY A 121 5.65 8.86 -11.84
CA GLY A 121 6.14 8.59 -13.19
C GLY A 121 5.10 8.02 -14.17
N ILE A 122 3.81 8.07 -13.83
CA ILE A 122 2.68 7.59 -14.65
C ILE A 122 1.70 8.74 -14.88
N HIS A 123 1.66 9.21 -16.14
CA HIS A 123 0.79 10.31 -16.58
C HIS A 123 -0.29 9.87 -17.58
N SER A 124 -0.17 8.69 -18.18
CA SER A 124 -1.12 8.12 -19.14
C SER A 124 -1.06 6.59 -19.13
N LEU A 125 -2.08 5.96 -19.74
CA LEU A 125 -2.17 4.50 -19.92
C LEU A 125 -1.13 3.95 -20.90
#